data_AF-A0A8J4T1L5-F1
#
_entry.id   AF-A0A8J4T1L5-F1
#
_cell.length_a   1.000
_cell.length_b   1.000
_cell.length_c   1.000
_cell.angle_alpha   90.00
_cell.angle_beta   90.00
_cell.angle_gamma   90.00
#
_symmetry.space_group_name_H-M   'P 1'
#
loop_
_entity.id
_entity.type
_entity.pdbx_description
1 polymer ?
#
loop_
_entity_poly.entity_id
_entity_poly.type
_entity_poly.pdbx_seq_one_letter_code
_entity_poly.pdbx_strand_id
1 'polypeptide(L)'
;MFSYRQRHLFISFLIGVLIGVSTVTYVFVNHSFVRLERLLTLTSWDQPERYEEPVYGNASGLPRVFCWITTMPCNLIKAMAVKRTWARRCDQYLFISSEQNFDLPSIAAVPLEGRQLLWNKTKFALTYIAKHFGDHYDYFYKADDDTYAFVDNLRRLLRRFNPETPTLFGQVHMVSCQLACCYNSKKHVSKLLEAG
;
A
#
# COMPACT_ATOMS: atom_id res chain seq x y z
N MET A 1 -51.41 49.20 37.97
CA MET A 1 -50.14 49.24 38.73
C MET A 1 -49.76 47.78 39.06
N PHE A 2 -48.84 47.16 38.29
CA PHE A 2 -48.55 45.72 38.42
C PHE A 2 -47.80 45.38 39.73
N SER A 3 -48.28 44.35 40.45
CA SER A 3 -47.73 43.86 41.72
C SER A 3 -46.27 43.39 41.59
N TYR A 4 -45.46 43.65 42.62
CA TYR A 4 -44.01 43.40 42.72
C TYR A 4 -43.59 41.99 42.24
N ARG A 5 -44.42 40.97 42.53
CA ARG A 5 -44.20 39.58 42.11
C ARG A 5 -44.29 39.38 40.59
N GLN A 6 -45.16 40.13 39.89
CA GLN A 6 -45.25 40.07 38.43
C GLN A 6 -44.10 40.82 37.74
N ARG A 7 -43.56 41.87 38.37
CA ARG A 7 -42.37 42.57 37.86
C ARG A 7 -41.12 41.70 37.92
N HIS A 8 -40.93 40.96 39.02
CA HIS A 8 -39.81 40.01 39.16
C HIS A 8 -39.87 38.88 38.13
N LEU A 9 -41.05 38.28 37.93
CA LEU A 9 -41.23 37.25 36.90
C LEU A 9 -40.95 37.76 35.49
N PHE A 10 -41.34 39.02 35.19
CA PHE A 10 -41.06 39.64 33.90
C PHE A 10 -39.57 39.94 33.71
N ILE A 11 -38.88 40.42 34.74
CA ILE A 11 -37.43 40.67 34.70
C ILE A 11 -36.67 39.36 34.49
N SER A 12 -37.00 38.29 35.22
CA SER A 12 -36.37 36.98 35.02
C SER A 12 -36.58 36.42 33.62
N PHE A 13 -37.77 36.63 33.04
CA PHE A 13 -38.05 36.24 31.66
C PHE A 13 -37.20 37.01 30.66
N LEU A 14 -37.08 38.34 30.82
CA LEU A 14 -36.24 39.17 29.94
C LEU A 14 -34.76 38.80 30.03
N ILE A 15 -34.24 38.55 31.24
CA ILE A 15 -32.86 38.07 31.43
C ILE A 15 -32.66 36.72 30.73
N GLY A 16 -33.62 35.79 30.85
CA GLY A 16 -33.57 34.50 30.17
C GLY A 16 -33.54 34.64 28.65
N VAL A 17 -34.35 35.53 28.08
CA VAL A 17 -34.35 35.81 26.63
C VAL A 17 -33.02 36.41 26.18
N LEU A 18 -32.46 37.36 26.94
CA LEU A 18 -31.17 37.98 26.60
C LEU A 18 -30.01 36.96 26.65
N ILE A 19 -29.98 36.08 27.66
CA ILE A 19 -28.98 35.01 27.74
C ILE A 19 -29.18 34.01 26.59
N GLY A 20 -30.42 33.65 26.26
CA GLY A 20 -30.73 32.75 25.14
C GLY A 20 -30.29 33.32 23.79
N VAL A 21 -30.61 34.59 23.51
CA VAL A 21 -30.20 35.26 22.27
C VAL A 21 -28.68 35.39 22.21
N SER A 22 -28.02 35.72 23.33
CA SER A 22 -26.56 35.85 23.39
C SER A 22 -25.84 34.52 23.17
N THR A 23 -26.35 33.42 23.74
CA THR A 23 -25.76 32.09 23.53
C THR A 23 -25.99 31.56 22.11
N VAL A 24 -27.17 31.76 21.53
CA VAL A 24 -27.46 31.37 20.14
C VAL A 24 -26.62 32.18 19.15
N THR A 25 -26.52 33.49 19.32
CA THR A 25 -25.66 34.35 18.49
C THR A 25 -24.19 34.01 18.66
N TYR A 26 -23.71 33.74 19.88
CA TYR A 26 -22.34 33.27 20.11
C TYR A 26 -22.07 31.94 19.41
N VAL A 27 -22.96 30.95 19.52
CA VAL A 27 -22.84 29.66 18.84
C VAL A 27 -22.88 29.83 17.31
N PHE A 28 -23.77 30.67 16.77
CA PHE A 28 -23.86 30.93 15.33
C PHE A 28 -22.63 31.68 14.80
N VAL A 29 -22.15 32.69 15.51
CA VAL A 29 -20.96 33.47 15.15
C VAL A 29 -19.72 32.58 15.25
N ASN A 30 -19.59 31.77 16.31
CA ASN A 30 -18.45 30.87 16.47
C ASN A 30 -18.50 29.68 15.48
N HIS A 31 -19.68 29.15 15.15
CA HIS A 31 -19.83 28.16 14.07
C HIS A 31 -19.53 28.75 12.69
N SER A 32 -19.86 30.02 12.46
CA SER A 32 -19.50 30.74 11.22
C SER A 32 -18.00 31.04 11.17
N PHE A 33 -17.37 31.39 12.30
CA PHE A 33 -15.93 31.61 12.44
C PHE A 33 -15.12 30.33 12.23
N VAL A 34 -15.53 29.21 12.83
CA VAL A 34 -14.93 27.87 12.59
C VAL A 34 -15.13 27.44 11.12
N ARG A 35 -16.25 27.80 10.48
CA ARG A 35 -16.48 27.53 9.06
C ARG A 35 -15.63 28.42 8.16
N LEU A 36 -15.42 29.70 8.52
CA LEU A 36 -14.57 30.62 7.77
C LEU A 36 -13.09 30.28 7.93
N GLU A 37 -12.61 29.90 9.11
CA GLU A 37 -11.26 29.37 9.25
C GLU A 37 -11.10 28.02 8.54
N ARG A 38 -12.12 27.15 8.51
CA ARG A 38 -12.11 25.97 7.63
C ARG A 38 -12.11 26.33 6.15
N LEU A 39 -12.84 27.37 5.73
CA LEU A 39 -12.86 27.83 4.34
C LEU A 39 -11.53 28.48 3.96
N LEU A 40 -10.98 29.32 4.83
CA LEU A 40 -9.69 29.99 4.65
C LEU A 40 -8.55 28.97 4.66
N THR A 41 -8.58 27.97 5.54
CA THR A 41 -7.62 26.84 5.51
C THR A 41 -7.85 25.93 4.30
N LEU A 42 -9.09 25.67 3.88
CA LEU A 42 -9.38 24.93 2.63
C LEU A 42 -8.87 25.66 1.38
N THR A 43 -8.86 27.00 1.39
CA THR A 43 -8.28 27.81 0.32
C THR A 43 -6.79 28.11 0.51
N SER A 44 -6.23 27.88 1.71
CA SER A 44 -4.82 28.11 2.05
C SER A 44 -3.99 26.83 2.15
N TRP A 45 -4.58 25.65 1.91
CA TRP A 45 -3.80 24.53 1.39
C TRP A 45 -3.35 24.95 0.01
N ASP A 46 -2.14 25.53 -0.02
CA ASP A 46 -1.10 25.08 -0.93
C ASP A 46 -1.68 24.68 -2.29
N GLN A 47 -1.73 25.64 -3.23
CA GLN A 47 -1.66 25.22 -4.61
C GLN A 47 -0.37 24.42 -4.68
N PRO A 48 -0.38 23.07 -4.84
CA PRO A 48 0.86 22.43 -5.16
C PRO A 48 1.25 23.10 -6.47
N GLU A 49 2.36 23.81 -6.46
CA GLU A 49 3.15 23.98 -7.67
C GLU A 49 3.05 22.64 -8.38
N ARG A 50 2.53 22.63 -9.62
CA ARG A 50 2.34 21.41 -10.37
C ARG A 50 3.71 20.82 -10.61
N TYR A 51 4.21 20.11 -9.62
CA TYR A 51 5.36 19.27 -9.72
C TYR A 51 4.86 18.11 -10.57
N GLU A 52 5.17 18.16 -11.85
CA GLU A 52 5.05 17.00 -12.71
C GLU A 52 5.99 15.95 -12.12
N GLU A 53 5.44 15.09 -11.25
CA GLU A 53 6.19 13.93 -10.77
C GLU A 53 6.72 13.18 -12.00
N PRO A 54 8.02 12.83 -12.03
CA PRO A 54 8.57 12.08 -13.14
C PRO A 54 7.81 10.76 -13.28
N VAL A 55 7.09 10.60 -14.39
CA VAL A 55 6.33 9.40 -14.69
C VAL A 55 7.28 8.38 -15.31
N TYR A 56 7.63 7.37 -14.53
CA TYR A 56 8.43 6.25 -15.01
C TYR A 56 7.51 5.16 -15.56
N GLY A 57 7.54 4.93 -16.88
CA GLY A 57 6.70 3.94 -17.54
C GLY A 57 6.88 3.86 -19.06
N ASN A 58 6.13 2.96 -19.70
CA ASN A 58 6.15 2.76 -21.15
C ASN A 58 5.35 3.85 -21.90
N ALA A 59 5.01 3.65 -23.19
CA ALA A 59 4.22 4.61 -23.98
C ALA A 59 2.86 5.02 -23.37
N SER A 60 2.34 4.23 -22.42
CA SER A 60 1.13 4.54 -21.63
C SER A 60 1.41 5.27 -20.30
N GLY A 61 2.68 5.49 -19.96
CA GLY A 61 3.14 6.08 -18.70
C GLY A 61 3.01 5.16 -17.49
N LEU A 62 2.75 3.86 -17.69
CA LEU A 62 2.65 2.88 -16.60
C LEU A 62 3.85 1.92 -16.60
N PRO A 63 4.32 1.51 -15.41
CA PRO A 63 5.42 0.57 -15.29
C PRO A 63 4.99 -0.86 -15.67
N ARG A 64 5.95 -1.61 -16.23
CA ARG A 64 5.82 -3.03 -16.58
C ARG A 64 6.04 -3.87 -15.32
N VAL A 65 5.05 -4.69 -14.98
CA VAL A 65 5.03 -5.50 -13.77
C VAL A 65 5.05 -6.98 -14.11
N PHE A 66 6.10 -7.67 -13.66
CA PHE A 66 6.20 -9.11 -13.69
C PHE A 66 5.67 -9.71 -12.38
N CYS A 67 4.79 -10.70 -12.44
CA CYS A 67 4.25 -11.35 -11.25
C CYS A 67 4.75 -12.79 -11.12
N TRP A 68 5.34 -13.14 -9.98
CA TRP A 68 5.62 -14.55 -9.68
C TRP A 68 4.79 -15.01 -8.50
N ILE A 69 4.06 -16.11 -8.72
CA ILE A 69 3.09 -16.63 -7.75
C ILE A 69 3.60 -17.95 -7.20
N THR A 70 3.77 -18.04 -5.89
CA THR A 70 4.20 -19.28 -5.24
C THR A 70 2.97 -20.16 -4.98
N THR A 71 3.06 -21.43 -5.37
CA THR A 71 1.98 -22.40 -5.19
C THR A 71 2.55 -23.80 -4.96
N MET A 72 1.68 -24.80 -4.90
CA MET A 72 1.99 -26.22 -4.77
C MET A 72 0.93 -27.05 -5.52
N PRO A 73 1.24 -28.29 -5.95
CA PRO A 73 0.31 -29.09 -6.75
C PRO A 73 -1.08 -29.28 -6.13
N CYS A 74 -1.16 -29.42 -4.80
CA CYS A 74 -2.44 -29.58 -4.11
C CYS A 74 -3.32 -28.31 -4.08
N ASN A 75 -2.75 -27.13 -4.39
CA ASN A 75 -3.47 -25.86 -4.46
C ASN A 75 -3.86 -25.46 -5.89
N LEU A 76 -3.86 -26.41 -6.84
CA LEU A 76 -4.16 -26.14 -8.26
C LEU A 76 -5.44 -25.31 -8.46
N ILE A 77 -6.51 -25.59 -7.70
CA ILE A 77 -7.77 -24.85 -7.81
C ILE A 77 -7.58 -23.36 -7.48
N LYS A 78 -6.85 -23.04 -6.40
CA LYS A 78 -6.56 -21.66 -5.99
C LYS A 78 -5.69 -20.96 -7.02
N ALA A 79 -4.62 -21.61 -7.46
CA ALA A 79 -3.71 -21.06 -8.46
C ALA A 79 -4.42 -20.82 -9.81
N MET A 80 -5.34 -21.70 -10.20
CA MET A 80 -6.18 -21.50 -11.39
C MET A 80 -7.13 -20.31 -11.23
N ALA A 81 -7.65 -20.05 -10.02
CA ALA A 81 -8.44 -18.84 -9.76
C ALA A 81 -7.58 -17.58 -9.91
N VAL A 82 -6.35 -17.58 -9.37
CA VAL A 82 -5.37 -16.49 -9.57
C VAL A 82 -5.08 -16.26 -11.05
N LYS A 83 -4.77 -17.32 -11.81
CA LYS A 83 -4.54 -17.28 -13.27
C LYS A 83 -5.75 -16.67 -14.00
N ARG A 84 -6.96 -17.10 -13.63
CA ARG A 84 -8.21 -16.65 -14.26
C ARG A 84 -8.67 -15.26 -13.81
N THR A 85 -8.01 -14.60 -12.87
CA THR A 85 -8.47 -13.32 -12.34
C THR A 85 -7.44 -12.22 -12.49
N TRP A 86 -6.57 -12.02 -11.51
CA TRP A 86 -5.70 -10.85 -11.45
C TRP A 86 -4.33 -11.08 -12.09
N ALA A 87 -3.82 -12.31 -12.16
CA ALA A 87 -2.49 -12.57 -12.72
C ALA A 87 -2.38 -12.16 -14.20
N ARG A 88 -3.46 -12.37 -14.99
CA ARG A 88 -3.57 -11.89 -16.38
C ARG A 88 -3.50 -10.37 -16.55
N ARG A 89 -3.59 -9.59 -15.46
CA ARG A 89 -3.43 -8.14 -15.50
C ARG A 89 -1.98 -7.72 -15.35
N CYS A 90 -1.07 -8.61 -14.92
CA CYS A 90 0.37 -8.39 -14.98
C CYS A 90 0.84 -8.44 -16.44
N ASP A 91 1.96 -7.79 -16.76
CA ASP A 91 2.52 -7.81 -18.12
C ASP A 91 3.03 -9.21 -18.48
N GLN A 92 3.56 -9.92 -17.49
CA GLN A 92 3.88 -11.34 -17.55
C GLN A 92 3.73 -11.97 -16.17
N TYR A 93 3.45 -13.26 -16.12
CA TYR A 93 3.40 -14.00 -14.87
C TYR A 93 3.87 -15.44 -15.02
N LEU A 94 4.36 -16.01 -13.91
CA LEU A 94 4.64 -17.44 -13.79
C LEU A 94 4.25 -17.96 -12.41
N PHE A 95 4.14 -19.29 -12.33
CA PHE A 95 3.91 -19.97 -11.06
C PHE A 95 5.18 -20.73 -10.63
N ILE A 96 5.48 -20.69 -9.34
CA ILE A 96 6.61 -21.39 -8.74
C ILE A 96 6.05 -22.52 -7.87
N SER A 97 6.34 -23.76 -8.25
CA SER A 97 5.79 -24.98 -7.64
C SER A 97 6.88 -26.04 -7.45
N SER A 98 6.56 -27.21 -6.89
CA SER A 98 7.43 -28.40 -6.97
C SER A 98 7.32 -29.12 -8.30
N GLU A 99 6.25 -28.88 -9.06
CA GLU A 99 5.96 -29.58 -10.33
C GLU A 99 5.75 -28.60 -11.48
N GLN A 100 6.15 -29.03 -12.68
CA GLN A 100 5.89 -28.32 -13.91
C GLN A 100 4.46 -28.61 -14.40
N ASN A 101 3.73 -27.55 -14.73
CA ASN A 101 2.38 -27.62 -15.27
C ASN A 101 2.21 -26.53 -16.32
N PHE A 102 2.01 -26.94 -17.58
CA PHE A 102 1.86 -26.00 -18.71
C PHE A 102 0.53 -25.24 -18.67
N ASP A 103 -0.54 -25.83 -18.12
CA ASP A 103 -1.82 -25.16 -17.93
C ASP A 103 -1.78 -24.11 -16.82
N LEU A 104 -0.86 -24.24 -15.87
CA LEU A 104 -0.65 -23.27 -14.80
C LEU A 104 0.79 -22.73 -14.86
N PRO A 105 1.23 -22.17 -15.99
CA PRO A 105 2.64 -22.07 -16.44
C PRO A 105 3.67 -22.09 -15.28
N SER A 106 3.90 -23.29 -14.72
CA SER A 106 4.58 -23.46 -13.45
C SER A 106 5.92 -24.09 -13.67
N ILE A 107 6.88 -23.68 -12.85
CA ILE A 107 8.24 -24.18 -12.89
C ILE A 107 8.49 -24.99 -11.62
N ALA A 108 9.03 -26.19 -11.80
CA ALA A 108 9.48 -27.05 -10.72
C ALA A 108 10.75 -26.48 -10.08
N ALA A 109 10.58 -25.76 -8.97
CA ALA A 109 11.65 -25.07 -8.26
C ALA A 109 12.30 -25.93 -7.16
N VAL A 110 11.58 -26.92 -6.65
CA VAL A 110 12.00 -27.79 -5.55
C VAL A 110 11.50 -29.21 -5.79
N PRO A 111 12.21 -30.25 -5.30
CA PRO A 111 11.83 -31.64 -5.55
C PRO A 111 10.62 -32.11 -4.75
N LEU A 112 10.30 -31.42 -3.63
CA LEU A 112 9.24 -31.79 -2.71
C LEU A 112 8.56 -30.52 -2.16
N GLU A 113 7.33 -30.69 -1.66
CA GLU A 113 6.59 -29.63 -0.98
C GLU A 113 6.86 -29.59 0.52
N GLY A 114 6.85 -28.38 1.09
CA GLY A 114 7.02 -28.19 2.52
C GLY A 114 7.27 -26.73 2.88
N ARG A 115 6.79 -26.32 4.06
CA ARG A 115 6.94 -24.94 4.55
C ARG A 115 8.40 -24.52 4.69
N GLN A 116 9.27 -25.44 5.06
CA GLN A 116 10.72 -25.28 5.16
C GLN A 116 11.39 -25.02 3.81
N LEU A 117 10.76 -25.40 2.69
CA LEU A 117 11.29 -25.21 1.33
C LEU A 117 10.75 -23.95 0.64
N LEU A 118 9.89 -23.15 1.30
CA LEU A 118 9.37 -21.89 0.73
C LEU A 118 10.49 -20.88 0.43
N TRP A 119 11.54 -20.86 1.26
CA TRP A 119 12.72 -20.04 0.97
C TRP A 119 13.45 -20.54 -0.29
N ASN A 120 13.60 -21.85 -0.45
CA ASN A 120 14.24 -22.43 -1.63
C ASN A 120 13.46 -22.09 -2.91
N LYS A 121 12.12 -22.15 -2.87
CA LYS A 121 11.26 -21.66 -3.96
C LYS A 121 11.49 -20.18 -4.27
N THR A 122 11.55 -19.34 -3.24
CA THR A 122 11.80 -17.89 -3.40
C THR A 122 13.17 -17.63 -4.03
N LYS A 123 14.22 -18.29 -3.52
CA LYS A 123 15.59 -18.19 -4.06
C LYS A 123 15.64 -18.62 -5.52
N PHE A 124 15.03 -19.77 -5.85
CA PHE A 124 14.95 -20.26 -7.22
C PHE A 124 14.23 -19.24 -8.12
N ALA A 125 13.07 -18.73 -7.69
CA ALA A 125 12.28 -17.77 -8.44
C ALA A 125 13.08 -16.51 -8.76
N LEU A 126 13.76 -15.93 -7.76
CA LEU A 126 14.59 -14.74 -7.94
C LEU A 126 15.72 -14.99 -8.95
N THR A 127 16.45 -16.10 -8.82
CA THR A 127 17.53 -16.45 -9.76
C THR A 127 17.01 -16.67 -11.18
N TYR A 128 15.90 -17.39 -11.31
CA TYR A 128 15.28 -17.67 -12.60
C TYR A 128 14.79 -16.38 -13.27
N ILE A 129 14.08 -15.54 -12.52
CA ILE A 129 13.54 -14.28 -13.02
C ILE A 129 14.65 -13.32 -13.40
N ALA A 130 15.69 -13.17 -12.57
CA ALA A 130 16.85 -12.33 -12.90
C ALA A 130 17.50 -12.77 -14.22
N LYS A 131 17.66 -14.08 -14.43
CA LYS A 131 18.29 -14.64 -15.64
C LYS A 131 17.43 -14.46 -16.90
N HIS A 132 16.11 -14.58 -16.81
CA HIS A 132 15.22 -14.67 -17.97
C HIS A 132 14.41 -13.40 -18.24
N PHE A 133 14.19 -12.57 -17.22
CA PHE A 133 13.26 -11.45 -17.25
C PHE A 133 13.81 -10.18 -16.58
N GLY A 134 15.00 -10.20 -15.99
CA GLY A 134 15.58 -9.09 -15.23
C GLY A 134 15.55 -7.76 -15.97
N ASP A 135 15.93 -7.76 -17.24
CA ASP A 135 16.03 -6.54 -18.06
C ASP A 135 14.73 -6.18 -18.79
N HIS A 136 13.67 -6.99 -18.63
CA HIS A 136 12.43 -6.88 -19.41
C HIS A 136 11.28 -6.17 -18.67
N TYR A 137 11.39 -5.98 -17.36
CA TYR A 137 10.31 -5.42 -16.52
C TYR A 137 10.88 -4.43 -15.51
N ASP A 138 10.03 -3.47 -15.12
CA ASP A 138 10.44 -2.37 -14.23
C ASP A 138 10.26 -2.77 -12.76
N TYR A 139 9.24 -3.59 -12.47
CA TYR A 139 8.96 -4.11 -11.13
C TYR A 139 8.59 -5.58 -11.15
N PHE A 140 8.93 -6.26 -10.06
CA PHE A 140 8.61 -7.67 -9.86
C PHE A 140 7.79 -7.85 -8.58
N TYR A 141 6.62 -8.48 -8.71
CA TYR A 141 5.65 -8.66 -7.63
C TYR A 141 5.55 -10.14 -7.24
N LYS A 142 5.91 -10.42 -5.99
CA LYS A 142 5.71 -11.74 -5.36
C LYS A 142 4.30 -11.85 -4.79
N ALA A 143 3.62 -12.96 -5.05
CA ALA A 143 2.39 -13.33 -4.37
C ALA A 143 2.33 -14.83 -4.06
N ASP A 144 1.35 -15.21 -3.24
CA ASP A 144 0.99 -16.61 -2.99
C ASP A 144 -0.37 -16.93 -3.67
N ASP A 145 -0.71 -18.22 -3.79
CA ASP A 145 -1.92 -18.69 -4.48
C ASP A 145 -3.25 -18.35 -3.78
N ASP A 146 -3.20 -17.80 -2.57
CA ASP A 146 -4.34 -17.29 -1.79
C ASP A 146 -4.38 -15.75 -1.73
N THR A 147 -3.53 -15.08 -2.51
CA THR A 147 -3.50 -13.61 -2.61
C THR A 147 -4.42 -13.10 -3.72
N TYR A 148 -5.08 -11.96 -3.49
CA TYR A 148 -5.74 -11.17 -4.54
C TYR A 148 -5.08 -9.80 -4.69
N ALA A 149 -4.76 -9.40 -5.92
CA ALA A 149 -4.09 -8.13 -6.20
C ALA A 149 -4.87 -7.25 -7.18
N PHE A 150 -4.96 -5.95 -6.88
CA PHE A 150 -5.43 -4.93 -7.81
C PHE A 150 -4.24 -4.37 -8.60
N VAL A 151 -3.80 -5.08 -9.65
CA VAL A 151 -2.59 -4.74 -10.43
C VAL A 151 -2.62 -3.33 -11.01
N ASP A 152 -3.79 -2.82 -11.39
CA ASP A 152 -3.93 -1.45 -11.90
C ASP A 152 -3.65 -0.39 -10.82
N ASN A 153 -4.06 -0.65 -9.58
CA ASN A 153 -3.74 0.21 -8.45
C ASN A 153 -2.25 0.11 -8.10
N LEU A 154 -1.67 -1.09 -8.18
CA LEU A 154 -0.24 -1.30 -8.01
C LEU A 154 0.56 -0.47 -9.03
N ARG A 155 0.21 -0.49 -10.33
CA ARG A 155 0.87 0.35 -11.34
C ARG A 155 0.74 1.84 -11.05
N ARG A 156 -0.43 2.29 -10.61
CA ARG A 156 -0.66 3.70 -10.24
C ARG A 156 0.18 4.15 -9.04
N LEU A 157 0.48 3.24 -8.11
CA LEU A 157 1.41 3.49 -7.02
C LEU A 157 2.84 3.56 -7.55
N LEU A 158 3.25 2.54 -8.31
CA LEU A 158 4.63 2.36 -8.78
C LEU A 158 5.10 3.45 -9.75
N ARG A 159 4.21 4.03 -10.57
CA ARG A 159 4.58 5.08 -11.55
C ARG A 159 5.24 6.34 -10.94
N ARG A 160 5.11 6.51 -9.62
CA ARG A 160 5.67 7.64 -8.85
C ARG A 160 7.12 7.40 -8.41
N PHE A 161 7.63 6.21 -8.63
CA PHE A 161 8.97 5.80 -8.19
C PHE A 161 9.83 5.51 -9.41
N ASN A 162 11.13 5.79 -9.30
CA ASN A 162 12.10 5.43 -10.32
C ASN A 162 12.43 3.93 -10.20
N PRO A 163 12.21 3.10 -11.25
CA PRO A 163 12.55 1.68 -11.22
C PRO A 163 14.06 1.41 -11.12
N GLU A 164 14.90 2.36 -11.55
CA GLU A 164 16.36 2.26 -11.43
C GLU A 164 16.85 2.43 -9.98
N THR A 165 15.98 2.91 -9.08
CA THR A 165 16.30 3.04 -7.67
C THR A 165 15.91 1.75 -6.92
N PRO A 166 16.86 1.04 -6.29
CA PRO A 166 16.56 -0.20 -5.57
C PRO A 166 15.54 0.03 -4.45
N THR A 167 14.32 -0.46 -4.65
CA THR A 167 13.21 -0.23 -3.73
C THR A 167 12.42 -1.52 -3.49
N LEU A 168 12.09 -1.80 -2.23
CA LEU A 168 11.25 -2.93 -1.84
C LEU A 168 10.00 -2.40 -1.13
N PHE A 169 8.82 -2.71 -1.67
CA PHE A 169 7.53 -2.37 -1.08
C PHE A 169 6.88 -3.59 -0.46
N GLY A 170 6.18 -3.39 0.65
CA GLY A 170 5.40 -4.45 1.29
C GLY A 170 5.10 -4.13 2.75
N GLN A 171 4.42 -5.07 3.40
CA GLN A 171 4.24 -5.02 4.84
C GLN A 171 5.52 -5.53 5.52
N VAL A 172 6.20 -4.64 6.24
CA VAL A 172 7.40 -4.99 6.99
C VAL A 172 6.99 -5.71 8.27
N HIS A 173 7.29 -7.01 8.35
CA HIS A 173 7.15 -7.77 9.58
C HIS A 173 8.48 -7.71 10.34
N MET A 174 8.50 -7.03 11.48
CA MET A 174 9.65 -7.04 12.38
C MET A 174 9.78 -8.42 13.01
N VAL A 175 10.72 -9.21 12.50
CA VAL A 175 11.10 -10.48 13.13
C VAL A 175 12.21 -10.16 14.12
N SER A 176 11.94 -10.35 15.41
CA SER A 176 13.00 -10.38 16.42
C SER A 176 13.85 -11.62 16.15
N CYS A 177 15.03 -11.41 15.55
CA CYS A 177 16.02 -12.46 15.42
C CYS A 177 16.61 -12.74 16.81
N GLN A 178 16.00 -13.68 17.53
CA GLN A 178 16.62 -14.27 18.70
C GLN A 178 17.65 -15.29 18.19
N LEU A 179 18.93 -14.93 18.33
CA LEU A 179 20.17 -15.72 18.19
C LEU A 179 21.10 -15.35 17.02
N ALA A 180 22.32 -14.96 17.41
CA ALA A 180 23.66 -14.94 16.77
C ALA A 180 23.85 -14.87 15.22
N CYS A 181 22.97 -15.44 14.40
CA CYS A 181 23.13 -15.49 12.94
C CYS A 181 23.09 -14.09 12.28
N CYS A 182 22.29 -13.15 12.79
CA CYS A 182 22.25 -11.79 12.25
C CYS A 182 23.52 -10.97 12.51
N TYR A 183 24.27 -11.27 13.59
CA TYR A 183 25.51 -10.53 13.89
C TYR A 183 26.60 -10.80 12.84
N ASN A 184 26.72 -12.04 12.38
CA ASN A 184 27.70 -12.41 11.35
C ASN A 184 27.29 -11.94 9.95
N SER A 185 25.98 -11.88 9.63
CA SER A 185 25.52 -11.36 8.34
C SER A 185 25.80 -9.86 8.16
N LYS A 186 25.66 -9.05 9.22
CA LYS A 186 25.95 -7.60 9.13
C LYS A 186 27.43 -7.31 8.85
N LYS A 187 28.33 -8.10 9.45
CA LYS A 187 29.79 -8.00 9.22
C LYS A 187 30.23 -8.43 7.82
N HIS A 188 29.47 -9.30 7.16
CA HIS A 188 29.79 -9.80 5.82
C HIS A 188 29.28 -8.86 4.72
N VAL A 189 28.09 -8.28 4.90
CA VAL A 189 27.53 -7.29 3.96
C VAL A 189 28.33 -5.99 3.97
N SER A 190 28.82 -5.52 5.12
CA SER A 190 29.68 -4.34 5.18
C SER A 190 31.01 -4.52 4.43
N LYS A 191 31.60 -5.73 4.50
CA LYS A 191 32.84 -6.05 3.77
C LYS A 191 32.66 -6.17 2.26
N LEU A 192 31.45 -6.49 1.79
CA LEU A 192 31.16 -6.58 0.36
C LEU A 192 30.88 -5.20 -0.27
N LEU A 193 30.47 -4.22 0.53
CA LEU A 193 30.26 -2.84 0.08
C LEU A 193 31.56 -2.00 0.07
N GLU A 194 32.59 -2.43 0.80
CA GLU A 194 33.91 -1.78 0.81
C GLU A 194 34.89 -2.38 -0.21
N ALA A 195 34.52 -3.47 -0.89
CA ALA A 195 35.36 -4.20 -1.83
C ALA A 195 34.89 -4.09 -3.30
N GLY A 196 34.01 -3.13 -3.60
CA GLY A 196 33.54 -2.79 -4.94
C GLY A 196 33.90 -1.37 -5.32
#